data_AF-A0AAE9IHS2-F1
#
_entry.id   AF-A0AAE9IHS2-F1
#
_cell.length_a   1.000
_cell.length_b   1.000
_cell.length_c   1.000
_cell.angle_alpha   90.00
_cell.angle_beta   90.00
_cell.angle_gamma   90.00
#
_symmetry.space_group_name_H-M   'P 1'
#
loop_
_entity.id
_entity.type
_entity.pdbx_description
1 polymer ?
#
loop_
_entity_poly.entity_id
_entity_poly.type
_entity_poly.pdbx_seq_one_letter_code
_entity_poly.pdbx_strand_id
1 'polypeptide(L)' 'MNNWRYASTLPSEEWRGHMSIPREIQLRTYSEGICLIQTPISELSQLRAVPVDSKGCAT' A
#
# COMPACT_ATOMS: atom_id res chain seq x y z
N MET A 1 -8.67 1.88 -0.59
CA MET A 1 -8.48 1.40 -1.96
C MET A 1 -9.79 0.80 -2.45
N ASN A 2 -10.42 1.31 -3.52
CA ASN A 2 -11.70 0.78 -3.99
C ASN A 2 -11.85 1.03 -5.51
N ASN A 3 -12.91 0.49 -6.13
CA ASN A 3 -13.29 0.75 -7.52
C ASN A 3 -14.81 0.95 -7.61
N TRP A 4 -15.23 1.93 -8.40
CA TRP A 4 -16.65 2.28 -8.60
C TRP A 4 -17.51 1.12 -9.06
N ARG A 5 -16.98 0.23 -9.92
CA ARG A 5 -17.74 -0.89 -10.50
C ARG A 5 -18.34 -1.82 -9.46
N TYR A 6 -17.70 -1.96 -8.29
CA TYR A 6 -18.09 -2.90 -7.25
C TYR A 6 -18.14 -2.28 -5.84
N ALA A 7 -18.01 -0.96 -5.72
CA ALA A 7 -17.91 -0.28 -4.43
C ALA A 7 -19.14 -0.54 -3.53
N SER A 8 -20.33 -0.68 -4.12
CA SER A 8 -21.60 -0.89 -3.41
C SER A 8 -21.84 -2.34 -2.98
N THR A 9 -21.14 -3.31 -3.59
CA THR A 9 -21.35 -4.75 -3.36
C THR A 9 -20.29 -5.38 -2.45
N LEU A 10 -19.44 -4.57 -1.82
CA LEU A 10 -18.46 -5.07 -0.88
C LEU A 10 -19.16 -5.68 0.35
N PRO A 11 -18.68 -6.83 0.87
CA PRO A 11 -19.26 -7.49 2.03
C PRO A 11 -18.88 -6.82 3.37
N SER A 12 -18.48 -5.54 3.35
CA SER A 12 -18.23 -4.76 4.57
C SER A 12 -19.55 -4.15 5.05
N GLU A 13 -19.83 -4.29 6.35
CA GLU A 13 -21.14 -3.96 6.93
C GLU A 13 -21.16 -2.57 7.60
N GLU A 14 -20.19 -2.28 8.46
CA GLU A 14 -20.19 -1.06 9.29
C GLU A 14 -19.66 0.18 8.59
N TRP A 15 -18.67 0.01 7.72
CA TRP A 15 -18.05 1.08 6.94
C TRP A 15 -17.76 0.60 5.53
N ARG A 16 -17.73 1.53 4.56
CA ARG A 16 -17.46 1.23 3.16
C ARG A 16 -16.35 2.10 2.62
N GLY A 17 -15.32 1.44 2.11
CA GLY A 17 -14.15 2.08 1.53
C GLY A 17 -13.08 2.42 2.57
N HIS A 18 -11.87 2.54 2.04
CA HIS A 18 -10.70 2.98 2.78
C HIS A 18 -9.87 3.89 1.89
N MET A 19 -8.98 4.67 2.50
CA MET A 19 -7.92 5.32 1.74
C MET A 19 -6.84 4.31 1.34
N SER A 20 -6.06 4.68 0.34
CA SER A 20 -4.79 4.01 0.06
C SER A 20 -3.75 4.47 1.08
N ILE A 21 -2.61 3.78 1.16
CA ILE A 21 -1.47 4.32 1.91
C ILE A 21 -1.09 5.71 1.35
N PRO A 22 -0.74 6.66 2.22
CA PRO A 22 -0.19 7.94 1.79
C PRO A 22 1.14 7.73 1.08
N ARG A 23 1.39 8.51 0.03
CA ARG A 23 2.59 8.41 -0.81
C ARG A 23 3.16 9.79 -1.08
N GLU A 24 4.47 9.89 -1.01
CA GLU A 24 5.24 10.99 -1.58
C GLU A 24 5.28 10.84 -3.10
N ILE A 25 5.11 11.95 -3.81
CA ILE A 25 5.03 11.99 -5.27
C ILE A 25 6.20 12.79 -5.83
N GLN A 26 6.92 12.20 -6.78
CA GLN A 26 8.09 12.79 -7.41
C GLN A 26 8.11 12.50 -8.91
N LEU A 27 8.85 13.31 -9.67
CA LEU A 27 9.16 13.03 -11.07
C LEU A 27 10.62 12.58 -11.17
N ARG A 28 10.86 11.58 -12.01
CA ARG A 28 12.22 11.11 -12.33
C ARG A 28 12.37 10.94 -13.83
N THR A 29 13.49 11.41 -14.35
CA THR A 29 13.87 11.23 -15.75
C THR A 29 14.56 9.88 -15.94
N TYR A 30 14.11 9.14 -16.94
CA TYR A 30 14.68 7.88 -17.41
C TYR A 30 15.02 8.01 -18.90
N SER A 31 15.70 7.01 -19.46
CA SER A 31 16.01 6.94 -20.91
C SER A 31 14.76 7.03 -21.79
N GLU A 32 13.63 6.55 -21.30
CA GLU A 32 12.34 6.51 -22.01
C GLU A 32 11.50 7.78 -21.80
N GLY A 33 11.94 8.69 -20.92
CA GLY A 33 11.24 9.95 -20.62
C GLY A 33 11.06 10.22 -19.13
N ILE A 34 10.16 11.16 -18.80
CA ILE A 34 9.84 11.51 -17.41
C ILE A 34 8.75 10.59 -16.88
N CYS A 35 8.98 9.98 -15.72
CA CYS A 35 8.03 9.10 -15.05
C CYS A 35 7.66 9.62 -13.65
N LEU A 36 6.41 9.34 -13.25
CA LEU A 36 5.93 9.56 -11.88
C LEU A 36 6.42 8.45 -10.98
N ILE A 37 7.07 8.80 -9.87
CA ILE A 37 7.49 7.86 -8.83
C ILE A 37 6.66 8.15 -7.58
N GLN A 38 6.23 7.08 -6.93
CA GLN A 38 5.48 7.14 -5.69
C GLN A 38 6.14 6.26 -4.64
N THR A 39 6.40 6.82 -3.46
CA THR A 39 7.02 6.10 -2.34
C THR A 39 6.09 6.20 -1.13
N PRO A 40 5.85 5.12 -0.37
CA PRO A 40 5.17 5.22 0.92
C PRO A 40 5.88 6.22 1.84
N ILE A 41 5.13 7.02 2.59
CA ILE A 41 5.72 8.01 3.51
C ILE A 41 6.61 7.33 4.56
N SER A 42 7.65 8.04 5.01
CA SER A 42 8.69 7.49 5.89
C SER A 42 8.16 7.04 7.26
N GLU A 43 7.13 7.71 7.78
CA GLU A 43 6.52 7.53 9.09
C GLU A 43 5.93 6.12 9.25
N LEU A 44 5.49 5.50 8.16
CA LEU A 44 4.96 4.12 8.18
C LEU A 44 6.01 3.11 8.65
N SER A 45 7.30 3.45 8.61
CA SER A 45 8.38 2.58 9.10
C SER A 45 8.28 2.32 10.61
N GLN A 46 7.69 3.24 11.39
CA GLN A 46 7.49 3.10 12.83
C GLN A 46 6.52 1.98 13.19
N LEU A 47 5.63 1.61 12.27
CA LEU A 47 4.62 0.58 12.48
C LEU A 47 5.11 -0.83 12.16
N ARG A 48 6.35 -0.98 11.65
CA ARG A 48 6.90 -2.30 11.27
C ARG A 48 7.38 -3.02 12.52
N ALA A 49 6.89 -4.24 12.74
CA ALA A 49 7.42 -5.14 13.75
C ALA A 49 8.77 -5.74 13.31
N VAL A 50 9.56 -6.19 14.28
CA VAL A 50 10.77 -6.98 14.01
C VAL A 50 10.36 -8.23 13.22
N PRO A 51 11.05 -8.55 12.10
CA PRO A 51 10.80 -9.79 11.38
C PRO A 51 10.87 -10.97 12.35
N VAL A 52 9.80 -11.74 12.43
CA VAL A 52 9.82 -13.01 13.16
C VAL A 52 10.60 -13.99 12.29
N ASP A 53 11.74 -14.48 12.80
CA ASP A 53 12.46 -15.59 12.21
C ASP A 53 11.55 -16.82 12.24
N SER A 54 10.91 -17.13 11.10
CA SER A 54 10.16 -18.37 10.94
C SER A 54 11.13 -19.54 10.75
N LYS A 55 11.93 -19.86 11.77
CA LYS A 55 12.63 -21.15 11.83
C LYS A 55 11.68 -22.19 12.42
N GLY A 56 11.16 -23.04 11.54
CA GLY A 56 10.71 -24.38 11.88
C GLY A 56 9.24 -24.51 12.31
N CYS A 57 8.34 -24.61 11.33
CA CYS A 57 7.21 -25.51 11.47
C CYS A 57 7.59 -26.78 10.70
N ALA A 58 8.30 -27.69 11.36
CA ALA A 58 8.51 -29.04 10.87
C ALA A 58 7.41 -29.92 11.48
N THR A 59 6.75 -30.64 10.59
CA THR A 59 5.66 -31.62 10.78
C THR A 59 5.95 -32.65 11.86
#